data_AF-A0AA96STE1-F1
#
_entry.id   AF-A0AA96STE1-F1
#
_cell.length_a   1.000
_cell.length_b   1.000
_cell.length_c   1.000
_cell.angle_alpha   90.00
_cell.angle_beta   90.00
_cell.angle_gamma   90.00
#
_symmetry.space_group_name_H-M   'P 1'
#
loop_
_entity.id
_entity.type
_entity.pdbx_description
1 polymer ?
#
loop_
_entity_poly.entity_id
_entity_poly.type
_entity_poly.pdbx_seq_one_letter_code
_entity_poly.pdbx_strand_id
1 'polypeptide(L)' 'MVKLTDIEAEVLKALGSSRGYVACDGEWRKPAHDLEKAGLADWKGSSWGSQFWEITDAGRAALADGGRHE' A
#
# COMPACT_ATOMS: atom_id res chain seq x y z
N MET A 1 9.06 14.61 -2.46
CA MET A 1 7.94 13.83 -3.06
C MET A 1 8.48 12.45 -3.36
N VAL A 2 7.97 11.42 -2.69
CA VAL A 2 8.37 10.03 -2.94
C VAL A 2 7.75 9.62 -4.28
N LYS A 3 8.58 9.27 -5.27
CA LYS A 3 8.07 8.70 -6.53
C LYS A 3 7.77 7.23 -6.28
N LEU A 4 6.49 6.87 -6.26
CA LEU A 4 6.05 5.48 -6.23
C LEU A 4 6.32 4.83 -7.60
N THR A 5 6.80 3.60 -7.58
CA THR A 5 6.80 2.72 -8.76
C THR A 5 5.38 2.33 -9.15
N ASP A 6 5.18 1.86 -10.39
CA ASP A 6 3.86 1.42 -10.87
C ASP A 6 3.25 0.36 -9.93
N ILE A 7 4.04 -0.63 -9.51
CA ILE A 7 3.57 -1.70 -8.61
C ILE A 7 3.26 -1.20 -7.19
N GLU A 8 4.01 -0.23 -6.67
CA GLU A 8 3.68 0.40 -5.38
C GLU A 8 2.38 1.21 -5.47
N ALA A 9 2.15 1.89 -6.59
CA ALA A 9 0.88 2.59 -6.83
C ALA A 9 -0.30 1.62 -6.94
N GLU A 10 -0.11 0.45 -7.56
CA GLU A 10 -1.12 -0.62 -7.61
C GLU A 10 -1.43 -1.20 -6.23
N VAL A 11 -0.39 -1.52 -5.44
CA VAL A 11 -0.58 -2.01 -4.06
C VAL A 11 -1.29 -0.96 -3.21
N LEU A 12 -0.89 0.31 -3.29
CA LEU A 12 -1.51 1.39 -2.54
C LEU A 12 -2.98 1.60 -2.94
N LYS A 13 -3.31 1.48 -4.24
CA LYS A 13 -4.71 1.50 -4.73
C LYS A 13 -5.53 0.34 -4.17
N ALA A 14 -4.96 -0.88 -4.14
CA ALA A 14 -5.63 -2.06 -3.62
C ALA A 14 -5.92 -1.91 -2.11
N LEU A 15 -4.93 -1.45 -1.33
CA LEU A 15 -5.08 -1.14 0.09
C LEU A 15 -6.12 -0.03 0.33
N GLY A 16 -6.12 1.01 -0.50
CA GLY A 16 -7.06 2.14 -0.41
C GLY A 16 -8.51 1.78 -0.71
N SER A 17 -8.71 0.81 -1.60
CA SER A 17 -10.03 0.32 -2.01
C SER A 17 -10.62 -0.70 -1.03
N SER A 18 -9.79 -1.26 -0.15
CA SER A 18 -10.23 -2.18 0.91
C SER A 18 -10.75 -1.44 2.14
N ARG A 19 -11.72 -2.05 2.83
CA ARG A 19 -12.22 -1.61 4.15
C ARG A 19 -11.36 -2.10 5.32
N GLY A 20 -10.23 -2.76 5.04
CA GLY A 20 -9.30 -3.29 6.05
C GLY A 20 -8.00 -3.72 5.41
N TYR A 21 -7.39 -4.79 5.93
CA TYR A 21 -6.12 -5.28 5.44
C TYR A 21 -6.23 -6.10 4.14
N VAL A 22 -5.20 -6.02 3.29
CA VAL A 22 -5.08 -6.76 2.03
C VAL A 22 -3.89 -7.70 2.12
N ALA A 23 -4.06 -8.91 1.60
CA ALA A 23 -2.95 -9.86 1.46
C ALA A 23 -2.00 -9.38 0.35
N CYS A 24 -0.74 -9.14 0.70
CA CYS A 24 0.30 -8.79 -0.26
C CYS A 24 1.34 -9.91 -0.32
N ASP A 25 1.19 -10.78 -1.31
CA ASP A 25 2.07 -11.93 -1.55
C ASP A 25 2.79 -11.83 -2.90
N GLY A 26 3.81 -12.68 -3.07
CA GLY A 26 4.61 -12.70 -4.31
C GLY A 26 5.24 -11.35 -4.63
N GLU A 27 4.92 -10.84 -5.81
CA GLU A 27 5.40 -9.55 -6.34
C GLU A 27 4.94 -8.33 -5.53
N TRP A 28 3.82 -8.41 -4.80
CA TRP A 28 3.29 -7.30 -3.99
C TRP A 28 3.94 -7.20 -2.61
N ARG A 29 4.67 -8.24 -2.19
CA ARG A 29 5.29 -8.30 -0.86
C ARG A 29 6.33 -7.21 -0.64
N LYS A 30 7.26 -7.05 -1.59
CA LYS A 30 8.31 -6.04 -1.50
C LYS A 30 7.73 -4.61 -1.57
N PRO A 31 6.87 -4.28 -2.55
CA PRO A 31 6.19 -2.98 -2.61
C PRO A 31 5.41 -2.64 -1.34
N ALA A 32 4.67 -3.59 -0.75
CA ALA A 32 3.94 -3.35 0.49
C ALA A 32 4.87 -2.98 1.66
N HIS A 33 6.02 -3.64 1.79
CA HIS A 33 7.04 -3.27 2.76
C HIS A 33 7.71 -1.92 2.47
N ASP A 34 7.91 -1.57 1.21
CA ASP A 34 8.48 -0.26 0.86
C ASP A 34 7.49 0.88 1.16
N LEU A 35 6.19 0.66 0.90
CA LEU A 35 5.11 1.56 1.33
C LEU A 35 5.00 1.67 2.85
N GLU A 36 5.21 0.57 3.57
CA GLU A 36 5.28 0.56 5.04
C GLU A 36 6.42 1.43 5.55
N LYS A 37 7.63 1.27 5.00
CA LYS A 37 8.78 2.13 5.34
C LYS A 37 8.57 3.60 5.01
N ALA A 38 7.77 3.88 3.98
CA ALA A 38 7.36 5.24 3.60
C ALA A 38 6.23 5.80 4.48
N GLY A 39 5.66 5.02 5.42
CA GLY A 39 4.54 5.40 6.27
C GLY A 39 3.18 5.45 5.56
N LEU A 40 3.09 4.86 4.36
CA LEU A 40 1.88 4.85 3.53
C LEU A 40 1.02 3.59 3.75
N ALA A 41 1.59 2.55 4.35
CA ALA A 41 0.91 1.32 4.73
C ALA A 41 1.38 0.86 6.12
N ASP A 42 0.60 -0.01 6.77
CA ASP A 42 0.88 -0.57 8.09
C ASP A 42 0.82 -2.09 8.03
N TRP A 43 1.86 -2.78 8.50
CA TRP A 43 1.87 -4.24 8.55
C TRP A 43 0.94 -4.75 9.66
N LYS A 44 0.06 -5.69 9.31
CA LYS A 44 -0.94 -6.27 10.23
C LYS A 44 -0.64 -7.70 10.64
N GLY A 45 0.47 -8.27 10.18
CA GLY A 45 0.87 -9.64 10.48
C GLY A 45 0.73 -10.59 9.31
N SER A 46 0.72 -11.89 9.62
CA SER A 46 0.60 -12.96 8.64
C SER A 46 -0.40 -14.03 9.11
N SER A 47 -1.08 -14.66 8.16
CA SER A 47 -2.03 -15.75 8.39
C SER A 47 -2.03 -16.71 7.20
N TRP A 48 -1.96 -18.01 7.47
CA TRP A 48 -1.97 -19.07 6.45
C TRP A 48 -0.95 -18.90 5.30
N GLY A 49 0.22 -18.31 5.61
CA GLY A 49 1.28 -18.05 4.63
C GLY A 49 1.16 -16.73 3.86
N SER A 50 0.03 -16.03 4.00
CA SER A 50 -0.17 -14.68 3.47
C SER A 50 0.24 -13.62 4.47
N GLN A 51 0.75 -12.49 3.97
CA GLN A 51 1.11 -11.32 4.77
C GLN A 51 0.16 -10.16 4.48
N PHE A 52 -0.21 -9.41 5.50
CA PHE A 52 -1.31 -8.44 5.41
C PHE A 52 -0.84 -7.03 5.74
N TRP A 53 -1.27 -6.06 4.92
CA TRP A 53 -1.06 -4.63 5.16
C TRP A 53 -2.39 -3.89 5.09
N GLU A 54 -2.44 -2.74 5.76
CA GLU A 54 -3.56 -1.80 5.70
C GLU A 54 -3.04 -0.43 5.25
N ILE A 55 -3.84 0.33 4.51
CA ILE A 55 -3.47 1.70 4.13
C ILE A 55 -3.51 2.63 5.35
N THR A 56 -2.54 3.53 5.49
CA THR A 56 -2.57 4.60 6.51
C THR A 56 -3.34 5.82 5.99
N ASP A 57 -3.64 6.78 6.86
CA ASP A 57 -4.19 8.08 6.44
C ASP A 57 -3.25 8.81 5.46
N ALA A 58 -1.93 8.71 5.68
CA ALA A 58 -0.93 9.27 4.77
C ALA A 58 -0.97 8.57 3.40
N GLY A 59 -1.12 7.25 3.38
CA GLY A 59 -1.33 6.47 2.16
C GLY A 59 -2.57 6.89 1.40
N ARG A 60 -3.70 7.09 2.11
CA ARG A 60 -4.95 7.59 1.51
C ARG A 60 -4.79 8.99 0.92
N ALA A 61 -4.10 9.88 1.64
CA ALA A 61 -3.81 11.23 1.16
C ALA A 61 -2.92 11.20 -0.10
N ALA A 62 -1.86 10.38 -0.10
CA ALA A 62 -0.98 10.21 -1.27
C ALA A 62 -1.73 9.66 -2.48
N LEU A 63 -2.67 8.73 -2.27
CA LEU A 63 -3.52 8.19 -3.32
C LEU A 63 -4.48 9.24 -3.91
N ALA A 64 -5.04 10.11 -3.06
CA ALA A 64 -5.93 11.20 -3.48
C ALA A 64 -5.19 12.34 -4.19
N ASP A 65 -3.93 12.57 -3.85
CA ASP A 65 -3.06 13.59 -4.46
C ASP A 65 -2.58 13.17 -5.86
N GLY A 66 -2.26 11.88 -6.04
CA GLY A 66 -1.83 11.30 -7.33
C GLY A 66 -2.89 11.27 -8.44
N GLY A 67 -4.09 11.83 -8.21
CA GLY A 67 -5.18 11.99 -9.18
C GLY A 67 -5.44 13.44 -9.62
N ARG A 68 -4.70 14.42 -9.10
CA ARG A 68 -4.81 15.84 -9.50
C ARG A 68 -3.46 16.38 -9.94
N HIS A 69 -3.05 15.96 -11.13
CA HIS A 69 -2.06 16.70 -11.89
C HIS A 69 -2.66 17.00 -13.26
N GLU A 70 -2.98 18.27 -13.44
CA GLU A 70 -3.36 18.91 -14.71
C GLU A 70 -2.24 18.77 -15.74
#